data_AF-A0A1H5U7X1-F1
#
_entry.id   AF-A0A1H5U7X1-F1
#
_cell.length_a   1.000
_cell.length_b   1.000
_cell.length_c   1.000
_cell.angle_alpha   90.00
_cell.angle_beta   90.00
_cell.angle_gamma   90.00
#
_symmetry.space_group_name_H-M   'P 1'
#
loop_
_entity.id
_entity.type
_entity.pdbx_description
1 polymer ?
#
loop_
_entity_poly.entity_id
_entity_poly.type
_entity_poly.pdbx_seq_one_letter_code
_entity_poly.pdbx_strand_id
1 'polypeptide(L)' 'MATPFKKIVKAKLKSKKELTEKEKERERIKYEIAEELGLLDKVKKYGWSGLTAKETGRIGGIMTKLNKESGRKWNE' A
#
# COMPACT_ATOMS: atom_id res chain seq x y z
N MET A 1 12.51 -19.45 1.85
CA MET A 1 12.93 -18.36 2.78
C MET A 1 11.86 -17.26 2.74
N ALA A 2 11.14 -17.01 3.84
CA ALA A 2 10.13 -15.95 3.86
C ALA A 2 10.80 -14.59 3.98
N THR A 3 10.45 -13.66 3.09
CA THR A 3 10.99 -12.30 3.04
C THR A 3 10.71 -11.55 4.35
N PRO A 4 11.65 -10.73 4.86
CA PRO A 4 11.55 -10.04 6.15
C PRO A 4 10.25 -9.26 6.33
N PHE A 5 9.74 -8.70 5.24
CA PHE A 5 8.50 -7.93 5.19
C PHE A 5 7.27 -8.74 5.61
N LYS A 6 7.18 -10.01 5.19
CA LYS A 6 6.04 -10.89 5.50
C LYS A 6 6.03 -11.31 6.97
N LYS A 7 7.21 -11.37 7.62
CA LYS A 7 7.32 -11.59 9.07
C LYS A 7 6.86 -10.37 9.87
N ILE A 8 7.24 -9.16 9.45
CA ILE A 8 6.87 -7.91 10.13
C ILE A 8 5.35 -7.67 10.07
N VAL A 9 4.73 -7.90 8.90
CA VAL A 9 3.26 -7.77 8.74
C VAL A 9 2.51 -8.80 9.58
N LYS A 10 2.98 -10.06 9.61
CA LYS A 10 2.34 -11.12 10.40
C LYS A 10 2.51 -10.92 11.92
N ALA A 11 3.60 -10.30 12.35
CA ALA A 11 3.82 -9.91 13.74
C ALA A 11 2.90 -8.73 14.15
N LYS A 12 2.70 -7.74 13.28
CA LYS A 12 1.77 -6.63 13.53
C LYS A 12 0.30 -7.06 13.56
N LEU A 13 -0.13 -8.03 12.76
CA LEU A 13 -1.50 -8.56 12.80
C LEU A 13 -1.80 -9.34 14.11
N LYS A 14 -0.76 -9.88 14.77
CA LYS A 14 -0.88 -10.64 16.02
C LYS A 14 -1.02 -9.73 17.26
N SER A 15 -0.50 -8.52 17.19
CA SER A 15 -0.69 -7.50 18.22
C SER A 15 -1.81 -6.58 17.75
N LYS A 16 -2.97 -6.68 18.39
CA LYS A 16 -4.18 -5.85 18.21
C LYS A 16 -3.89 -4.37 18.52
N LYS A 17 -2.96 -3.77 17.79
CA LYS A 17 -2.53 -2.38 17.87
C LYS A 17 -3.39 -1.64 16.86
N GLU A 18 -4.21 -0.74 17.37
CA GLU A 18 -5.20 0.01 16.61
C GLU A 18 -4.56 0.55 15.32
N LEU A 19 -5.10 0.14 14.16
CA LEU A 19 -4.72 0.75 12.89
C LEU A 19 -5.04 2.23 13.03
N THR A 20 -4.00 3.06 13.10
CA THR A 20 -4.16 4.51 13.12
C THR A 20 -4.92 4.92 11.85
N GLU A 21 -5.79 5.93 11.90
CA GLU A 21 -6.60 6.38 10.75
C GLU A 21 -5.77 6.57 9.46
N LYS A 22 -4.50 6.93 9.63
CA LYS A 22 -3.47 7.00 8.60
C LYS A 22 -3.28 5.70 7.81
N GLU A 23 -3.28 4.52 8.43
CA GLU A 23 -3.17 3.24 7.70
C GLU A 23 -4.41 2.95 6.85
N LYS A 24 -5.59 3.29 7.36
CA LYS A 24 -6.86 3.11 6.65
C LYS A 24 -6.96 4.06 5.45
N GLU A 25 -6.53 5.30 5.62
CA GLU A 25 -6.39 6.27 4.53
C GLU A 25 -5.37 5.78 3.49
N ARG A 26 -4.23 5.23 3.93
CA ARG A 26 -3.23 4.67 3.02
C ARG A 26 -3.76 3.52 2.17
N GLU A 27 -4.55 2.62 2.74
CA GLU A 27 -5.16 1.55 1.96
C GLU A 27 -6.16 2.09 0.95
N ARG A 28 -7.03 3.03 1.34
CA ARG A 28 -7.98 3.67 0.40
C ARG A 28 -7.26 4.31 -0.78
N ILE A 29 -6.26 5.15 -0.51
CA ILE A 29 -5.50 5.85 -1.54
C ILE A 29 -4.80 4.86 -2.48
N LYS A 30 -4.25 3.76 -1.97
CA LYS A 30 -3.67 2.72 -2.84
C LYS A 30 -4.70 2.14 -3.80
N TYR A 31 -5.89 1.79 -3.31
CA TYR A 31 -6.96 1.27 -4.16
C TYR A 31 -7.48 2.32 -5.15
N GLU A 32 -7.57 3.59 -4.73
CA GLU A 32 -7.99 4.71 -5.57
C GLU A 32 -6.98 4.96 -6.70
N ILE A 33 -5.68 4.97 -6.40
CA ILE A 33 -4.62 5.06 -7.43
C ILE A 33 -4.64 3.83 -8.34
N ALA A 34 -4.89 2.63 -7.80
CA ALA A 34 -5.01 1.43 -8.61
C ALA A 34 -6.23 1.51 -9.56
N GLU A 35 -7.34 2.11 -9.11
CA GLU A 35 -8.51 2.40 -9.94
C GLU A 35 -8.20 3.42 -11.04
N GLU A 36 -7.56 4.53 -10.68
CA GLU A 36 -7.15 5.57 -11.63
C GLU A 36 -6.18 5.05 -12.69
N LEU A 37 -5.27 4.15 -12.30
CA LEU A 37 -4.32 3.51 -13.23
C LEU A 37 -4.94 2.35 -14.04
N GLY A 38 -6.22 2.01 -13.82
CA GLY A 38 -6.88 0.87 -14.49
C GLY A 38 -6.36 -0.49 -14.03
N LEU A 39 -5.67 -0.55 -12.89
CA LEU A 39 -5.07 -1.74 -12.31
C LEU A 39 -5.97 -2.42 -11.27
N LEU A 40 -7.07 -1.78 -10.89
CA LEU A 40 -8.00 -2.27 -9.87
C LEU A 40 -8.51 -3.68 -10.16
N ASP A 41 -8.88 -3.97 -11.42
CA ASP A 41 -9.35 -5.30 -11.81
C ASP A 41 -8.27 -6.36 -11.55
N LYS A 42 -7.03 -6.06 -11.93
CA LYS A 42 -5.88 -6.93 -11.73
C LYS A 42 -5.56 -7.11 -10.25
N VAL A 43 -5.64 -6.04 -9.44
CA VAL A 43 -5.47 -6.11 -7.99
C VAL A 43 -6.56 -6.94 -7.33
N LYS A 44 -7.83 -6.78 -7.74
CA LYS A 44 -8.94 -7.59 -7.21
C LYS A 44 -8.79 -9.06 -7.58
N LYS A 45 -8.35 -9.35 -8.82
CA LYS A 45 -8.26 -10.71 -9.36
C LYS A 45 -7.00 -11.47 -8.94
N TYR A 46 -5.84 -10.80 -8.92
CA TYR A 46 -4.53 -11.42 -8.68
C TYR A 46 -3.83 -10.90 -7.41
N GLY A 47 -4.41 -9.91 -6.73
CA GLY A 47 -3.77 -9.21 -5.61
C GLY A 47 -2.64 -8.29 -6.05
N TRP A 48 -2.09 -7.55 -5.08
CA TRP A 48 -0.92 -6.70 -5.29
C TRP A 48 0.31 -7.45 -5.80
N SER A 49 0.42 -8.75 -5.49
CA SER A 49 1.45 -9.66 -5.98
C SER A 49 1.32 -10.02 -7.46
N GLY A 50 0.15 -9.79 -8.08
CA GLY A 50 -0.09 -10.03 -9.51
C GLY A 50 0.22 -8.84 -10.40
N LEU A 51 0.58 -7.69 -9.82
CA LEU A 51 1.02 -6.52 -10.56
C LEU A 51 2.50 -6.61 -10.89
N THR A 52 2.89 -6.03 -12.03
CA THR A 52 4.30 -5.87 -12.38
C THR A 52 4.97 -4.82 -11.51
N ALA A 53 6.31 -4.88 -11.38
CA ALA A 53 7.10 -3.90 -10.65
C ALA A 53 6.89 -2.46 -11.18
N LYS A 54 6.59 -2.31 -12.47
CA LYS A 54 6.31 -1.01 -13.10
C LYS A 54 4.94 -0.46 -12.66
N GLU A 55 3.92 -1.32 -12.63
CA GLU A 55 2.56 -0.98 -12.18
C GLU A 55 2.55 -0.64 -10.68
N THR A 56 3.08 -1.52 -9.83
CA THR A 56 3.21 -1.26 -8.37
C THR A 56 4.13 -0.09 -8.07
N GLY A 57 5.21 0.08 -8.82
CA GLY A 57 6.12 1.21 -8.69
C GLY A 57 5.47 2.56 -9.00
N ARG A 58 4.55 2.62 -9.98
CA ARG A 58 3.76 3.83 -10.26
C ARG A 58 2.82 4.16 -9.09
N ILE A 59 2.11 3.16 -8.56
CA ILE A 59 1.23 3.33 -7.39
C ILE A 59 2.04 3.84 -6.18
N GLY A 60 3.18 3.21 -5.91
CA GLY A 60 4.08 3.63 -4.84
C GLY A 60 4.65 5.04 -5.04
N GLY A 61 5.00 5.41 -6.28
CA GLY A 61 5.52 6.74 -6.61
C GLY A 61 4.49 7.85 -6.37
N ILE A 62 3.23 7.62 -6.78
CA ILE A 62 2.12 8.56 -6.52
C ILE A 62 1.86 8.68 -5.02
N MET A 63 1.88 7.54 -4.30
CA MET A 63 1.78 7.52 -2.84
C MET A 63 2.86 8.36 -2.15
N THR A 64 4.11 8.22 -2.59
CA THR A 64 5.25 9.00 -2.07
C THR A 64 5.12 10.48 -2.42
N LYS A 65 4.63 10.80 -3.62
CA LYS A 65 4.39 12.18 -4.05
C LYS A 65 3.32 12.84 -3.20
N LEU A 66 2.19 12.18 -2.98
CA LEU A 66 1.12 12.64 -2.08
C LEU A 66 1.62 12.87 -0.66
N ASN A 67 2.43 11.95 -0.11
CA ASN A 67 3.03 12.10 1.20
C ASN A 67 3.95 13.35 1.27
N LYS A 68 4.75 13.59 0.23
CA LYS A 68 5.65 14.75 0.14
C LYS A 68 4.87 16.06 -0.01
N GLU A 69 3.83 16.08 -0.85
CA GLU A 69 3.04 17.26 -1.16
C GLU A 69 2.11 17.66 -0.01
N SER A 70 1.53 16.67 0.68
CA SER A 70 0.66 16.90 1.83
C SER A 70 1.44 17.31 3.09
N GLY A 71 2.78 17.30 3.05
CA GLY A 71 3.64 17.49 4.23
C GLY A 71 3.42 16.45 5.34
N ARG A 72 2.58 15.43 5.11
CA ARG A 72 2.24 14.41 6.10
C ARG A 72 3.41 13.44 6.18
N LYS A 73 4.02 13.28 7.35
CA LYS A 73 4.99 12.21 7.60
C LYS A 73 4.25 10.90 7.87
N TRP A 74 3.99 10.10 6.84
CA TRP A 74 3.34 8.78 7.03
C TRP A 74 4.32 7.69 7.47
N ASN A 75 5.63 7.95 7.39
CA ASN A 75 6.70 7.01 7.74
C ASN A 75 7.49 7.44 8.99
N GLU A 76 6.89 8.22 9.88
CA GLU A 76 7.48 8.45 11.20
C GLU A 76 7.33 7.22 12.10
#